data_AF-A0A9E2PXQ0-F1
#
_entry.id   AF-A0A9E2PXQ0-F1
#
_cell.length_a   1.000
_cell.length_b   1.000
_cell.length_c   1.000
_cell.angle_alpha   90.00
_cell.angle_beta   90.00
_cell.angle_gamma   90.00
#
_symmetry.space_group_name_H-M   'P 1'
#
loop_
_entity.id
_entity.type
_entity.pdbx_description
1 polymer ?
#
loop_
_entity_poly.entity_id
_entity_poly.type
_entity_poly.pdbx_seq_one_letter_code
_entity_poly.pdbx_strand_id
1 'polypeptide(L)'
;MLIVMDRDATDAQIQAVVAKIESLGFEAQPMPGGERVAIAILRNPGPVDPALFVDMPGVIQAIPVSRPYKLVSREMNREDTVIHLPGLDLGRGHFVVIAGPCAVESETQAMTIALSVKAAGAQIFRGGAYKPRTSPYSYQGMEKAGLKILKRVREETGLLIVTEAVDQESLKLVAEYADIIQIGARNMQNFSLLRCAGRTRKPVMLKRGMYATLDEWFMAAEYIMSEGNSQVILCERGVRTIGEHARNLLDLATIPVVHRESHLPIIADPSHAAGRRDLVAPLARAAVAAGADGLMIEVHHEPEKAMSDGAQSLYPDQFHTLMKEIKGLNPGGW
;
A
#
# COMPACT_ATOMS: atom_id res chain seq x y z
N MET A 1 -21.31 -3.25 -17.18
CA MET A 1 -21.89 -2.17 -16.33
C MET A 1 -23.40 -2.30 -16.39
N LEU A 2 -24.13 -1.86 -15.37
CA LEU A 2 -25.59 -1.81 -15.37
C LEU A 2 -26.06 -0.36 -15.29
N ILE A 3 -26.85 0.10 -16.23
CA ILE A 3 -27.51 1.41 -16.18
C ILE A 3 -28.93 1.19 -15.68
N VAL A 4 -29.33 1.87 -14.61
CA VAL A 4 -30.67 1.84 -14.06
C VAL A 4 -31.41 3.08 -14.54
N MET A 5 -32.49 2.87 -15.29
CA MET A 5 -33.35 3.95 -15.76
C MET A 5 -34.33 4.40 -14.67
N ASP A 6 -34.81 5.62 -14.79
CA ASP A 6 -35.95 6.12 -14.05
C ASP A 6 -37.21 5.30 -14.34
N ARG A 7 -38.10 5.17 -13.36
CA ARG A 7 -39.39 4.47 -13.56
C ARG A 7 -40.21 5.17 -14.65
N ASP A 8 -40.11 6.49 -14.72
CA ASP A 8 -40.87 7.31 -15.66
C ASP A 8 -40.04 7.59 -16.93
N ALA A 9 -38.92 6.88 -17.14
CA ALA A 9 -38.08 7.02 -18.33
C ALA A 9 -38.85 6.58 -19.58
N THR A 10 -38.90 7.49 -20.55
CA THR A 10 -39.56 7.26 -21.84
C THR A 10 -38.76 6.29 -22.72
N ASP A 11 -39.44 5.62 -23.65
CA ASP A 11 -38.77 4.77 -24.65
C ASP A 11 -37.70 5.53 -25.43
N ALA A 12 -37.93 6.82 -25.72
CA ALA A 12 -36.94 7.66 -26.40
C ALA A 12 -35.65 7.84 -25.56
N GLN A 13 -35.78 7.99 -24.24
CA GLN A 13 -34.63 8.08 -23.33
C GLN A 13 -33.89 6.75 -23.22
N ILE A 14 -34.62 5.63 -23.13
CA ILE A 14 -34.03 4.28 -23.13
C ILE A 14 -33.24 4.04 -24.42
N GLN A 15 -33.83 4.36 -25.58
CA GLN A 15 -33.16 4.21 -26.87
C GLN A 15 -31.96 5.16 -27.02
N ALA A 16 -32.01 6.36 -26.45
CA ALA A 16 -30.86 7.26 -26.45
C ALA A 16 -29.67 6.66 -25.67
N VAL A 17 -29.92 6.02 -24.53
CA VAL A 17 -28.89 5.32 -23.75
C VAL A 17 -28.34 4.12 -24.51
N VAL A 18 -29.21 3.29 -25.11
CA VAL A 18 -28.80 2.16 -25.98
C VAL A 18 -27.90 2.64 -27.13
N ALA A 19 -28.34 3.65 -27.87
CA ALA A 19 -27.57 4.21 -28.98
C ALA A 19 -26.22 4.77 -28.52
N LYS A 20 -26.16 5.39 -27.33
CA LYS A 20 -24.90 5.87 -26.75
C LYS A 20 -23.94 4.71 -26.47
N ILE A 21 -24.42 3.63 -25.86
CA ILE A 21 -23.62 2.43 -25.57
C ILE A 21 -23.06 1.83 -26.87
N GLU A 22 -23.91 1.65 -27.88
CA GLU A 22 -23.53 1.09 -29.18
C GLU A 22 -22.55 2.00 -29.94
N SER A 23 -22.70 3.32 -29.81
CA SER A 23 -21.75 4.29 -30.40
C SER A 23 -20.34 4.20 -29.83
N LEU A 24 -20.19 3.66 -28.61
CA LEU A 24 -18.90 3.38 -27.97
C LEU A 24 -18.33 2.01 -28.37
N GLY A 25 -19.03 1.26 -29.23
CA GLY A 25 -18.64 -0.08 -29.67
C GLY A 25 -18.96 -1.20 -28.69
N PHE A 26 -19.87 -0.95 -27.73
CA PHE A 26 -20.32 -1.95 -26.75
C PHE A 26 -21.68 -2.52 -27.12
N GLU A 27 -22.04 -3.65 -26.52
CA GLU A 27 -23.36 -4.25 -26.69
C GLU A 27 -24.29 -3.79 -25.57
N ALA A 28 -25.47 -3.27 -25.94
CA ALA A 28 -26.50 -2.84 -25.00
C ALA A 28 -27.61 -3.89 -24.93
N GLN A 29 -27.93 -4.36 -23.72
CA GLN A 29 -29.04 -5.28 -23.48
C GLN A 29 -30.05 -4.66 -22.50
N PRO A 30 -31.16 -4.09 -23.00
CA PRO A 30 -32.27 -3.67 -22.15
C PRO A 30 -32.93 -4.86 -21.44
N MET A 31 -33.24 -4.66 -20.18
CA MET A 31 -33.85 -5.62 -19.26
C MET A 31 -35.06 -4.93 -18.60
N PRO A 32 -36.25 -5.01 -19.23
CA PRO A 32 -37.46 -4.47 -18.62
C PRO A 32 -37.79 -5.26 -17.34
N GLY A 33 -37.77 -4.57 -16.20
CA GLY A 33 -38.24 -5.09 -14.92
C GLY A 33 -39.69 -4.68 -14.64
N GLY A 34 -40.22 -5.12 -13.49
CA GLY A 34 -41.59 -4.80 -13.10
C GLY A 34 -41.85 -3.31 -12.82
N GLU A 35 -40.85 -2.59 -12.31
CA GLU A 35 -40.97 -1.16 -12.00
C GLU A 35 -40.02 -0.26 -12.80
N ARG A 36 -38.90 -0.77 -13.31
CA ARG A 36 -37.87 0.03 -14.01
C ARG A 36 -37.22 -0.80 -15.09
N VAL A 37 -36.67 -0.12 -16.09
CA VAL A 37 -35.79 -0.72 -17.09
C VAL A 37 -34.35 -0.61 -16.61
N ALA A 38 -33.59 -1.69 -16.70
CA ALA A 38 -32.14 -1.65 -16.58
C ALA A 38 -31.51 -1.97 -17.93
N ILE A 39 -30.34 -1.42 -18.24
CA ILE A 39 -29.62 -1.69 -19.48
C ILE A 39 -28.24 -2.23 -19.10
N ALA A 40 -27.96 -3.49 -19.45
CA ALA A 40 -26.64 -4.06 -19.28
C ALA A 40 -25.73 -3.63 -20.44
N ILE A 41 -24.55 -3.12 -20.10
CA ILE A 41 -23.44 -2.94 -21.04
C ILE A 41 -22.60 -4.21 -21.01
N LEU A 42 -22.54 -4.87 -22.15
CA LEU A 42 -21.83 -6.11 -22.41
C LEU A 42 -20.67 -5.89 -23.39
N ARG A 43 -19.74 -6.85 -23.41
CA ARG A 43 -18.56 -6.88 -24.28
C ARG A 43 -17.66 -5.64 -24.22
N ASN A 44 -17.73 -4.86 -23.15
CA ASN A 44 -16.78 -3.79 -22.89
C ASN A 44 -15.39 -4.40 -22.62
N PRO A 45 -14.32 -3.94 -23.31
CA PRO A 45 -12.98 -4.51 -23.15
C PRO A 45 -12.36 -4.18 -21.79
N GLY A 46 -12.90 -3.19 -21.06
CA GLY A 46 -12.45 -2.77 -19.73
C GLY A 46 -13.56 -2.01 -18.99
N PRO A 47 -13.26 -1.50 -17.78
CA PRO A 47 -14.22 -0.69 -17.02
C PRO A 47 -14.76 0.44 -17.89
N VAL A 48 -16.07 0.66 -17.82
CA VAL A 48 -16.73 1.78 -18.49
C VAL A 48 -16.90 2.88 -17.46
N ASP A 49 -16.63 4.13 -17.84
CA ASP A 49 -16.80 5.28 -16.94
C ASP A 49 -18.30 5.58 -16.76
N PRO A 50 -18.83 5.52 -15.51
CA PRO A 50 -20.22 5.86 -15.23
C PRO A 50 -20.60 7.27 -15.71
N ALA A 51 -19.66 8.23 -15.67
CA ALA A 51 -19.89 9.63 -16.02
C ALA A 51 -20.38 9.82 -17.46
N LEU A 52 -20.15 8.84 -18.34
CA LEU A 52 -20.66 8.83 -19.70
C LEU A 52 -22.20 8.73 -19.78
N PHE A 53 -22.85 8.28 -18.70
CA PHE A 53 -24.27 7.98 -18.66
C PHE A 53 -25.05 8.68 -17.54
N VAL A 54 -24.42 9.04 -16.41
CA VAL A 54 -25.16 9.57 -15.24
C VAL A 54 -25.96 10.84 -15.58
N ASP A 55 -25.45 11.68 -16.49
CA ASP A 55 -26.11 12.93 -16.89
C ASP A 55 -27.13 12.76 -18.03
N MET A 56 -27.32 11.52 -18.54
CA MET A 56 -28.29 11.28 -19.61
C MET A 56 -29.72 11.32 -19.06
N PRO A 57 -30.67 11.98 -19.77
CA PRO A 57 -32.06 12.03 -19.33
C PRO A 57 -32.65 10.63 -19.13
N GLY A 58 -33.30 10.42 -17.98
CA GLY A 58 -33.91 9.15 -17.61
C GLY A 58 -32.94 8.13 -16.99
N VAL A 59 -31.66 8.45 -16.79
CA VAL A 59 -30.73 7.61 -16.03
C VAL A 59 -30.77 7.99 -14.55
N ILE A 60 -31.03 7.01 -13.67
CA ILE A 60 -30.90 7.19 -12.21
C ILE A 60 -29.48 6.88 -11.76
N GLN A 61 -28.90 5.80 -12.28
CA GLN A 61 -27.63 5.29 -11.80
C GLN A 61 -26.89 4.51 -12.88
N ALA A 62 -25.57 4.65 -12.94
CA ALA A 62 -24.70 3.76 -13.69
C ALA A 62 -23.81 2.99 -12.69
N ILE A 63 -23.97 1.68 -12.65
CA ILE A 63 -23.36 0.76 -11.68
C ILE A 63 -22.27 -0.05 -12.39
N PRO A 64 -20.97 0.20 -12.12
CA PRO A 64 -19.90 -0.67 -12.58
C PRO A 64 -20.13 -2.10 -12.09
N VAL A 65 -20.05 -3.08 -13.01
CA VAL A 65 -20.13 -4.52 -12.66
C VAL A 65 -18.73 -5.10 -12.53
N SER A 66 -17.79 -4.68 -13.37
CA SER A 66 -16.39 -5.05 -13.28
C SER A 66 -15.66 -4.09 -12.34
N ARG A 67 -14.69 -4.62 -11.57
CA ARG A 67 -13.77 -3.80 -10.79
C ARG A 67 -12.95 -2.87 -11.71
N PRO A 68 -12.58 -1.67 -11.24
CA PRO A 68 -11.86 -0.70 -12.05
C PRO A 68 -10.38 -1.10 -12.30
N TYR A 69 -9.83 -2.01 -11.50
CA TYR A 69 -8.47 -2.53 -11.61
C TYR A 69 -8.46 -3.98 -12.14
N LYS A 70 -7.45 -4.33 -12.93
CA LYS A 70 -7.32 -5.66 -13.56
C LYS A 70 -5.99 -6.33 -13.22
N LEU A 71 -4.88 -5.63 -13.39
CA LEU A 71 -3.54 -6.19 -13.24
C LEU A 71 -3.27 -6.65 -11.81
N VAL A 72 -3.78 -5.92 -10.82
CA VAL A 72 -3.65 -6.28 -9.39
C VAL A 72 -4.66 -7.35 -8.95
N SER A 73 -5.67 -7.66 -9.77
CA SER A 73 -6.84 -8.43 -9.32
C SER A 73 -6.59 -9.94 -9.39
N ARG A 74 -7.11 -10.65 -8.39
CA ARG A 74 -7.05 -12.12 -8.37
C ARG A 74 -7.91 -12.75 -9.48
N GLU A 75 -8.90 -12.02 -9.98
CA GLU A 75 -9.70 -12.46 -11.13
C GLU A 75 -8.84 -12.64 -12.39
N MET A 76 -7.88 -11.75 -12.62
CA MET A 76 -6.99 -11.82 -13.78
C MET A 76 -5.74 -12.66 -13.52
N ASN A 77 -5.23 -12.66 -12.30
CA ASN A 77 -4.09 -13.49 -11.91
C ASN A 77 -4.38 -14.24 -10.61
N ARG A 78 -4.58 -15.56 -10.72
CA ARG A 78 -5.00 -16.41 -9.60
C ARG A 78 -3.86 -16.73 -8.64
N GLU A 79 -2.63 -16.75 -9.13
CA GLU A 79 -1.44 -17.13 -8.37
C GLU A 79 -0.92 -15.96 -7.54
N ASP A 80 -0.57 -16.23 -6.28
CA ASP A 80 0.04 -15.23 -5.40
C ASP A 80 1.35 -14.72 -5.99
N THR A 81 1.51 -13.40 -5.99
CA THR A 81 2.78 -12.76 -6.29
C THR A 81 3.71 -12.90 -5.11
N VAL A 82 4.90 -13.45 -5.40
CA VAL A 82 6.01 -13.49 -4.46
C VAL A 82 7.06 -12.49 -4.92
N ILE A 83 7.49 -11.64 -3.99
CA ILE A 83 8.56 -10.68 -4.28
C ILE A 83 9.88 -11.34 -3.93
N HIS A 84 10.62 -11.69 -4.99
CA HIS A 84 11.97 -12.24 -4.86
C HIS A 84 12.98 -11.13 -4.61
N LEU A 85 13.64 -11.20 -3.46
CA LEU A 85 14.72 -10.31 -3.04
C LEU A 85 16.01 -11.14 -2.89
N PRO A 86 17.20 -10.51 -2.78
CA PRO A 86 18.44 -11.25 -2.56
C PRO A 86 18.38 -12.09 -1.27
N GLY A 87 18.23 -13.40 -1.41
CA GLY A 87 18.21 -14.36 -0.30
C GLY A 87 16.94 -14.35 0.56
N LEU A 88 15.85 -13.72 0.08
CA LEU A 88 14.59 -13.59 0.82
C LEU A 88 13.40 -13.53 -0.14
N ASP A 89 12.31 -14.18 0.21
CA ASP A 89 11.03 -14.07 -0.49
C ASP A 89 10.01 -13.37 0.42
N LEU A 90 9.05 -12.66 -0.17
CA LEU A 90 7.97 -11.98 0.55
C LEU A 90 6.63 -12.28 -0.13
N GLY A 91 5.66 -12.76 0.64
CA GLY A 91 4.35 -13.21 0.16
C GLY A 91 4.23 -14.74 0.08
N ARG A 92 3.02 -15.26 -0.13
CA ARG A 92 2.73 -16.71 -0.28
C ARG A 92 3.31 -17.56 0.86
N GLY A 93 3.09 -17.12 2.11
CA GLY A 93 3.59 -17.81 3.31
C GLY A 93 5.01 -17.46 3.71
N HIS A 94 5.75 -16.67 2.92
CA HIS A 94 7.03 -16.08 3.34
C HIS A 94 6.79 -14.77 4.10
N PHE A 95 7.12 -14.78 5.39
CA PHE A 95 6.86 -13.67 6.29
C PHE A 95 8.10 -12.80 6.53
N VAL A 96 8.00 -11.50 6.29
CA VAL A 96 9.13 -10.57 6.41
C VAL A 96 8.89 -9.50 7.46
N VAL A 97 9.89 -9.27 8.32
CA VAL A 97 9.92 -8.11 9.20
C VAL A 97 10.89 -7.06 8.70
N ILE A 98 10.34 -5.88 8.50
CA ILE A 98 11.03 -4.64 8.17
C ILE A 98 11.15 -3.81 9.45
N ALA A 99 12.36 -3.50 9.90
CA ALA A 99 12.55 -2.75 11.13
C ALA A 99 13.70 -1.73 11.05
N GLY A 100 13.59 -0.64 11.80
CA GLY A 100 14.58 0.42 11.83
C GLY A 100 13.97 1.78 12.18
N PRO A 101 14.76 2.85 12.18
CA PRO A 101 14.30 4.15 12.64
C PRO A 101 13.34 4.83 11.66
N CYS A 102 12.58 5.80 12.19
CA CYS A 102 11.74 6.65 11.37
C CYS A 102 12.55 7.44 10.32
N ALA A 103 13.66 8.02 10.77
CA ALA A 103 14.60 8.78 9.95
C ALA A 103 16.03 8.27 10.20
N VAL A 104 16.88 8.37 9.18
CA VAL A 104 18.33 8.23 9.37
C VAL A 104 18.85 9.54 9.94
N GLU A 105 19.45 9.49 11.12
CA GLU A 105 19.87 10.70 11.86
C GLU A 105 21.40 10.82 11.93
N SER A 106 22.08 9.68 12.05
CA SER A 106 23.53 9.56 11.96
C SER A 106 23.91 8.12 11.65
N GLU A 107 25.17 7.90 11.27
CA GLU A 107 25.67 6.54 11.04
C GLU A 107 25.69 5.71 12.32
N THR A 108 26.14 6.28 13.43
CA THR A 108 26.16 5.60 14.74
C THR A 108 24.75 5.18 15.15
N GLN A 109 23.76 6.06 14.98
CA GLN A 109 22.36 5.76 15.26
C GLN A 109 21.85 4.62 14.39
N ALA A 110 22.05 4.72 13.07
CA ALA A 110 21.57 3.73 12.12
C ALA A 110 22.22 2.35 12.37
N MET A 111 23.53 2.30 12.57
CA MET A 111 24.27 1.05 12.80
C MET A 111 23.88 0.39 14.12
N THR A 112 23.74 1.18 15.20
CA THR A 112 23.30 0.68 16.52
C THR A 112 21.94 -0.01 16.41
N ILE A 113 20.99 0.62 15.72
CA ILE A 113 19.65 0.05 15.54
C ILE A 113 19.71 -1.16 14.60
N ALA A 114 20.45 -1.08 13.49
CA ALA A 114 20.55 -2.16 12.50
C ALA A 114 21.08 -3.47 13.11
N LEU A 115 22.14 -3.39 13.91
CA LEU A 115 22.69 -4.54 14.63
C LEU A 115 21.66 -5.15 15.59
N SER A 116 20.93 -4.30 16.32
CA SER A 116 19.89 -4.75 17.24
C SER A 116 18.72 -5.44 16.55
N VAL A 117 18.17 -4.84 15.49
CA VAL A 117 17.01 -5.41 14.79
C VAL A 117 17.38 -6.68 14.03
N LYS A 118 18.60 -6.74 13.46
CA LYS A 118 19.15 -7.98 12.87
C LYS A 118 19.27 -9.09 13.90
N ALA A 119 19.83 -8.81 15.08
CA ALA A 119 19.97 -9.79 16.14
C ALA A 119 18.61 -10.34 16.63
N ALA A 120 17.55 -9.53 16.53
CA ALA A 120 16.18 -9.94 16.83
C ALA A 120 15.47 -10.65 15.66
N GLY A 121 16.09 -10.74 14.48
CA GLY A 121 15.62 -11.51 13.32
C GLY A 121 14.94 -10.71 12.21
N ALA A 122 15.01 -9.37 12.23
CA ALA A 122 14.53 -8.58 11.09
C ALA A 122 15.39 -8.86 9.85
N GLN A 123 14.77 -8.95 8.68
CA GLN A 123 15.46 -9.25 7.42
C GLN A 123 15.72 -7.99 6.57
N ILE A 124 14.93 -6.94 6.78
CA ILE A 124 15.02 -5.68 6.02
C ILE A 124 15.14 -4.51 6.99
N PHE A 125 16.15 -3.67 6.77
CA PHE A 125 16.33 -2.40 7.46
C PHE A 125 15.56 -1.28 6.77
N ARG A 126 14.75 -0.56 7.53
CA ARG A 126 14.10 0.67 7.06
C ARG A 126 14.76 1.92 7.62
N GLY A 127 14.76 3.00 6.85
CA GLY A 127 15.18 4.32 7.33
C GLY A 127 14.85 5.43 6.34
N GLY A 128 14.15 6.47 6.79
CA GLY A 128 13.80 7.60 5.92
C GLY A 128 15.00 8.53 5.72
N ALA A 129 15.56 8.55 4.50
CA ALA A 129 16.58 9.52 4.12
C ALA A 129 15.96 10.89 3.77
N TYR A 130 14.76 10.87 3.19
CA TYR A 130 13.91 12.04 2.91
C TYR A 130 12.67 11.99 3.81
N LYS A 131 12.27 13.11 4.41
CA LYS A 131 11.11 13.17 5.31
C LYS A 131 10.05 14.15 4.77
N PRO A 132 8.89 13.66 4.28
CA PRO A 132 7.80 14.54 3.89
C PRO A 132 7.08 15.06 5.15
N ARG A 133 7.44 16.27 5.60
CA ARG A 133 6.93 16.88 6.84
C ARG A 133 5.85 17.91 6.55
N THR A 134 4.88 17.98 7.46
CA THR A 134 3.83 19.02 7.41
C THR A 134 4.42 20.42 7.66
N SER A 135 5.41 20.52 8.56
CA SER A 135 6.07 21.78 8.87
C SER A 135 7.43 21.85 8.16
N PRO A 136 7.75 22.96 7.46
CA PRO A 136 9.05 23.14 6.81
C PRO A 136 10.22 23.28 7.80
N TYR A 137 9.93 23.61 9.06
CA TYR A 137 10.94 23.76 10.13
C TYR A 137 11.28 22.45 10.83
N SER A 138 10.55 21.38 10.51
CA SER A 138 10.88 20.04 11.02
C SER A 138 12.11 19.48 10.32
N TYR A 139 12.76 18.49 10.94
CA TYR A 139 13.83 17.74 10.32
C TYR A 139 13.40 17.12 8.98
N GLN A 140 14.13 17.46 7.91
CA GLN A 140 13.83 17.09 6.51
C GLN A 140 14.52 15.78 6.06
N GLY A 141 15.48 15.27 6.83
CA GLY A 141 16.28 14.09 6.48
C GLY A 141 17.72 14.45 6.07
N MET A 142 18.57 13.43 5.96
CA MET A 142 19.96 13.56 5.49
C MET A 142 20.10 13.42 3.96
N GLU A 143 18.99 13.15 3.26
CA GLU A 143 18.93 12.99 1.81
C GLU A 143 19.99 11.98 1.31
N LYS A 144 20.83 12.36 0.33
CA LYS A 144 21.87 11.50 -0.23
C LYS A 144 22.88 11.03 0.82
N ALA A 145 23.18 11.81 1.86
CA ALA A 145 24.06 11.37 2.94
C ALA A 145 23.41 10.25 3.76
N GLY A 146 22.10 10.32 3.99
CA GLY A 146 21.31 9.26 4.62
C GLY A 146 21.29 7.98 3.78
N LEU A 147 21.15 8.10 2.46
CA LEU A 147 21.22 6.95 1.56
C LEU A 147 22.59 6.25 1.61
N LYS A 148 23.69 7.01 1.68
CA LYS A 148 25.03 6.44 1.87
C LYS A 148 25.16 5.67 3.18
N ILE A 149 24.58 6.18 4.27
CA ILE A 149 24.54 5.48 5.56
C ILE A 149 23.76 4.16 5.43
N LEU A 150 22.60 4.17 4.75
CA LEU A 150 21.82 2.94 4.52
C LEU A 150 22.60 1.90 3.70
N LYS A 151 23.36 2.34 2.69
CA LYS A 151 24.26 1.45 1.95
C LYS A 151 25.29 0.80 2.88
N ARG A 152 25.92 1.56 3.78
CA ARG A 152 26.86 1.02 4.78
C ARG A 152 26.18 0.05 5.74
N VAL A 153 24.96 0.34 6.19
CA VAL A 153 24.17 -0.60 7.00
C VAL A 153 24.01 -1.93 6.28
N ARG A 154 23.66 -1.93 4.99
CA ARG A 154 23.57 -3.17 4.20
C ARG A 154 24.91 -3.89 4.10
N GLU A 155 26.00 -3.18 3.85
CA GLU A 155 27.33 -3.77 3.71
C GLU A 155 27.81 -4.46 5.01
N GLU A 156 27.58 -3.84 6.16
CA GLU A 156 28.03 -4.35 7.46
C GLU A 156 27.09 -5.42 8.04
N THR A 157 25.78 -5.30 7.78
CA THR A 157 24.77 -6.17 8.42
C THR A 157 24.18 -7.20 7.46
N GLY A 158 24.31 -7.03 6.15
CA GLY A 158 23.61 -7.86 5.17
C GLY A 158 22.09 -7.68 5.14
N LEU A 159 21.53 -6.74 5.93
CA LEU A 159 20.10 -6.41 5.85
C LEU A 159 19.80 -5.72 4.51
N LEU A 160 18.70 -6.10 3.87
CA LEU A 160 18.18 -5.38 2.72
C LEU A 160 17.66 -4.00 3.14
N ILE A 161 17.60 -3.05 2.21
CA ILE A 161 17.20 -1.66 2.50
C ILE A 161 15.85 -1.34 1.88
N VAL A 162 14.95 -0.78 2.70
CA VAL A 162 13.77 -0.05 2.23
C VAL A 162 13.83 1.41 2.67
N THR A 163 13.61 2.33 1.73
CA THR A 163 13.57 3.77 2.01
C THR A 163 12.59 4.49 1.08
N GLU A 164 12.12 5.66 1.51
CA GLU A 164 11.04 6.38 0.85
C GLU A 164 11.54 7.34 -0.22
N ALA A 165 10.91 7.29 -1.38
CA ALA A 165 10.99 8.33 -2.40
C ALA A 165 9.81 9.30 -2.21
N VAL A 166 10.11 10.60 -2.13
CA VAL A 166 9.09 11.65 -1.88
C VAL A 166 8.66 12.37 -3.15
N ASP A 167 9.47 12.28 -4.21
CA ASP A 167 9.28 12.88 -5.51
C ASP A 167 10.08 12.13 -6.59
N GLN A 168 10.04 12.60 -7.84
CA GLN A 168 10.74 11.96 -8.96
C GLN A 168 12.27 12.10 -8.90
N GLU A 169 12.79 13.12 -8.22
CA GLU A 169 14.22 13.37 -8.14
C GLU A 169 14.86 12.44 -7.11
N SER A 170 14.31 12.42 -5.90
CA SER A 170 14.66 11.49 -4.84
C SER A 170 14.50 10.03 -5.29
N LEU A 171 13.47 9.70 -6.10
CA LEU A 171 13.28 8.35 -6.64
C LEU A 171 14.51 7.81 -7.38
N LYS A 172 15.19 8.65 -8.18
CA LYS A 172 16.37 8.21 -8.95
C LYS A 172 17.48 7.73 -8.01
N LEU A 173 17.78 8.55 -6.99
CA LEU A 173 18.77 8.21 -5.98
C LEU A 173 18.31 7.04 -5.12
N VAL A 174 17.06 7.02 -4.66
CA VAL A 174 16.51 5.91 -3.86
C VAL A 174 16.63 4.59 -4.61
N ALA A 175 16.32 4.56 -5.91
CA ALA A 175 16.43 3.37 -6.73
C ALA A 175 17.88 2.84 -6.85
N GLU A 176 18.92 3.67 -6.72
CA GLU A 176 20.31 3.20 -6.72
C GLU A 176 20.70 2.51 -5.40
N TYR A 177 20.15 2.96 -4.28
CA TYR A 177 20.60 2.53 -2.94
C TYR A 177 19.68 1.48 -2.31
N ALA A 178 18.38 1.53 -2.59
CA ALA A 178 17.37 0.67 -1.96
C ALA A 178 17.17 -0.66 -2.70
N ASP A 179 16.82 -1.68 -1.93
CA ASP A 179 16.35 -2.96 -2.44
C ASP A 179 14.83 -2.93 -2.67
N ILE A 180 14.10 -2.16 -1.84
CA ILE A 180 12.67 -1.86 -2.00
C ILE A 180 12.46 -0.34 -1.95
N ILE A 181 11.70 0.19 -2.90
CA ILE A 181 11.30 1.60 -2.94
C ILE A 181 9.99 1.77 -2.19
N GLN A 182 9.96 2.56 -1.11
CA GLN A 182 8.72 2.92 -0.44
C GLN A 182 8.07 4.14 -1.10
N ILE A 183 6.78 4.06 -1.40
CA ILE A 183 5.92 5.22 -1.65
C ILE A 183 5.04 5.43 -0.42
N GLY A 184 5.24 6.56 0.26
CA GLY A 184 4.52 6.88 1.49
C GLY A 184 3.06 7.21 1.27
N ALA A 185 2.26 7.13 2.34
CA ALA A 185 0.81 7.33 2.31
C ALA A 185 0.37 8.69 1.73
N ARG A 186 1.18 9.75 1.89
CA ARG A 186 0.92 11.08 1.32
C ARG A 186 1.06 11.12 -0.20
N ASN A 187 1.86 10.21 -0.76
CA ASN A 187 2.15 10.09 -2.18
C ASN A 187 1.40 8.92 -2.85
N MET A 188 0.49 8.24 -2.14
CA MET A 188 -0.27 7.12 -2.71
C MET A 188 -1.01 7.50 -3.99
N GLN A 189 -1.50 8.74 -4.11
CA GLN A 189 -2.16 9.25 -5.33
C GLN A 189 -1.28 10.22 -6.14
N ASN A 190 0.04 10.24 -5.88
CA ASN A 190 0.97 10.95 -6.74
C ASN A 190 1.25 10.11 -7.99
N PHE A 191 0.28 10.07 -8.92
CA PHE A 191 0.32 9.20 -10.10
C PHE A 191 1.53 9.44 -11.00
N SER A 192 2.08 10.65 -10.97
CA SER A 192 3.33 10.98 -11.67
C SER A 192 4.50 10.21 -11.06
N LEU A 193 4.64 10.25 -9.73
CA LEU A 193 5.65 9.48 -8.99
C LEU A 193 5.43 7.96 -9.12
N LEU A 194 4.19 7.48 -9.04
CA LEU A 194 3.86 6.05 -9.16
C LEU A 194 4.30 5.48 -10.52
N ARG A 195 4.03 6.21 -11.61
CA ARG A 195 4.46 5.79 -12.95
C ARG A 195 5.97 5.73 -13.07
N CYS A 196 6.67 6.75 -12.54
CA CYS A 196 8.13 6.72 -12.48
C CYS A 196 8.65 5.53 -11.66
N ALA A 197 8.04 5.24 -10.50
CA ALA A 197 8.40 4.08 -9.67
C ALA A 197 8.19 2.75 -10.42
N GLY A 198 7.09 2.61 -11.17
CA GLY A 198 6.85 1.45 -12.03
C GLY A 198 7.92 1.25 -13.10
N ARG A 199 8.47 2.32 -13.67
CA ARG A 199 9.55 2.23 -14.68
C ARG A 199 10.90 1.81 -14.11
N THR A 200 11.11 1.88 -12.79
CA THR A 200 12.38 1.47 -12.16
C THR A 200 12.61 -0.04 -12.18
N ARG A 201 11.54 -0.84 -12.33
CA ARG A 201 11.59 -2.32 -12.22
C ARG A 201 12.16 -2.84 -10.90
N LYS A 202 12.19 -2.00 -9.85
CA LYS A 202 12.49 -2.43 -8.48
C LYS A 202 11.19 -2.74 -7.72
N PRO A 203 11.22 -3.62 -6.71
CA PRO A 203 10.10 -3.78 -5.79
C PRO A 203 9.62 -2.42 -5.23
N VAL A 204 8.32 -2.17 -5.31
CA VAL A 204 7.68 -0.96 -4.77
C VAL A 204 6.74 -1.32 -3.64
N MET A 205 7.01 -0.80 -2.44
CA MET A 205 6.10 -0.89 -1.31
C MET A 205 5.19 0.34 -1.27
N LEU A 206 3.91 0.14 -1.55
CA LEU A 206 2.90 1.18 -1.62
C LEU A 206 2.10 1.24 -0.32
N LYS A 207 2.29 2.31 0.46
CA LYS A 207 1.46 2.57 1.64
C LYS A 207 0.06 3.03 1.26
N ARG A 208 -0.96 2.50 1.94
CA ARG A 208 -2.33 3.01 1.83
C ARG A 208 -2.40 4.48 2.26
N GLY A 209 -3.12 5.29 1.49
CA GLY A 209 -3.39 6.68 1.80
C GLY A 209 -4.32 6.81 3.00
N MET A 210 -4.16 7.87 3.79
CA MET A 210 -4.93 8.07 5.04
C MET A 210 -6.45 8.14 4.85
N TYR A 211 -6.92 8.37 3.63
CA TYR A 211 -8.35 8.46 3.30
C TYR A 211 -8.76 7.52 2.17
N ALA A 212 -7.84 6.65 1.75
CA ALA A 212 -8.05 5.82 0.58
C ALA A 212 -8.97 4.65 0.90
N THR A 213 -9.97 4.46 0.04
CA THR A 213 -10.69 3.19 -0.08
C THR A 213 -9.77 2.09 -0.61
N LEU A 214 -10.20 0.83 -0.52
CA LEU A 214 -9.46 -0.30 -1.11
C LEU A 214 -9.34 -0.17 -2.62
N ASP A 215 -10.43 0.20 -3.30
CA ASP A 215 -10.44 0.34 -4.75
C ASP A 215 -9.47 1.45 -5.22
N GLU A 216 -9.39 2.58 -4.51
CA GLU A 216 -8.41 3.63 -4.82
C GLU A 216 -6.97 3.18 -4.59
N TRP A 217 -6.73 2.36 -3.56
CA TRP A 217 -5.40 1.83 -3.26
C TRP A 217 -4.96 0.79 -4.28
N PHE A 218 -5.85 -0.10 -4.70
CA PHE A 218 -5.63 -1.04 -5.79
C PHE A 218 -5.41 -0.33 -7.12
N MET A 219 -6.17 0.73 -7.43
CA MET A 219 -5.90 1.56 -8.60
C MET A 219 -4.53 2.23 -8.54
N ALA A 220 -4.08 2.69 -7.37
CA ALA A 220 -2.73 3.23 -7.21
C ALA A 220 -1.63 2.16 -7.47
N ALA A 221 -1.84 0.92 -7.05
CA ALA A 221 -0.97 -0.20 -7.42
C ALA A 221 -1.04 -0.51 -8.93
N GLU A 222 -2.22 -0.44 -9.54
CA GLU A 222 -2.45 -0.60 -10.97
C GLU A 222 -1.61 0.39 -11.79
N TYR A 223 -1.48 1.66 -11.35
CA TYR A 223 -0.61 2.66 -12.00
C TYR A 223 0.88 2.27 -12.03
N ILE A 224 1.36 1.56 -11.00
CA ILE A 224 2.74 1.05 -10.98
C ILE A 224 2.86 -0.13 -11.94
N MET A 225 1.90 -1.07 -11.89
CA MET A 225 1.89 -2.27 -12.71
C MET A 225 1.67 -2.00 -14.19
N SER A 226 0.88 -0.98 -14.54
CA SER A 226 0.61 -0.59 -15.94
C SER A 226 1.85 -0.08 -16.67
N GLU A 227 2.85 0.41 -15.92
CA GLU A 227 4.16 0.75 -16.48
C GLU A 227 5.06 -0.48 -16.66
N GLY A 228 4.58 -1.67 -16.27
CA GLY A 228 5.20 -2.99 -16.48
C GLY A 228 5.95 -3.56 -15.27
N ASN A 229 5.72 -3.04 -14.05
CA ASN A 229 6.36 -3.55 -12.83
C ASN A 229 5.34 -4.23 -11.93
N SER A 230 5.33 -5.55 -11.96
CA SER A 230 4.45 -6.38 -11.13
C SER A 230 4.95 -6.59 -9.70
N GLN A 231 6.13 -6.08 -9.34
CA GLN A 231 6.73 -6.25 -8.02
C GLN A 231 6.20 -5.20 -7.03
N VAL A 232 4.93 -5.29 -6.67
CA VAL A 232 4.26 -4.36 -5.75
C VAL A 232 3.94 -5.03 -4.42
N ILE A 233 4.27 -4.36 -3.31
CA ILE A 233 3.93 -4.77 -1.95
C ILE A 233 2.93 -3.76 -1.39
N LEU A 234 1.78 -4.22 -0.93
CA LEU A 234 0.80 -3.37 -0.28
C LEU A 234 1.16 -3.22 1.21
N CYS A 235 1.16 -2.00 1.74
CA CYS A 235 1.34 -1.72 3.16
C CYS A 235 0.13 -1.00 3.79
N GLU A 236 -0.67 -1.73 4.58
CA GLU A 236 -1.75 -1.17 5.40
C GLU A 236 -1.13 -0.43 6.60
N ARG A 237 -1.50 0.83 6.81
CA ARG A 237 -0.83 1.75 7.75
C ARG A 237 -1.79 2.63 8.54
N GLY A 238 -3.06 2.28 8.50
CA GLY A 238 -4.20 2.94 9.09
C GLY A 238 -4.80 4.07 8.25
N VAL A 239 -6.12 4.17 8.32
CA VAL A 239 -6.94 5.25 7.76
C VAL A 239 -7.38 6.22 8.86
N ARG A 240 -7.61 7.47 8.48
CA ARG A 240 -8.08 8.49 9.42
C ARG A 240 -9.49 8.15 9.89
N THR A 241 -9.70 8.24 11.19
CA THR A 241 -10.99 8.07 11.85
C THR A 241 -11.26 9.25 12.79
N ILE A 242 -12.43 9.26 13.43
CA ILE A 242 -12.83 10.25 14.43
C ILE A 242 -12.25 9.99 15.83
N GLY A 243 -11.73 8.78 16.09
CA GLY A 243 -11.21 8.39 17.40
C GLY A 243 -9.84 8.99 17.73
N GLU A 244 -9.61 9.35 18.99
CA GLU A 244 -8.35 9.94 19.48
C GLU A 244 -7.38 8.93 20.11
N HIS A 245 -7.79 7.67 20.26
CA HIS A 245 -7.00 6.63 20.95
C HIS A 245 -5.73 6.23 20.17
N ALA A 246 -5.72 6.45 18.85
CA ALA A 246 -4.61 6.19 17.94
C ALA A 246 -4.56 7.28 16.84
N ARG A 247 -3.40 7.44 16.19
CA ARG A 247 -3.21 8.41 15.10
C ARG A 247 -4.08 8.08 13.88
N ASN A 248 -4.24 6.80 13.57
CA ASN A 248 -5.10 6.26 12.52
C ASN A 248 -5.68 4.92 13.01
N LEU A 249 -6.83 4.52 12.47
CA LEU A 249 -7.41 3.20 12.69
C LEU A 249 -6.68 2.20 11.79
N LEU A 250 -5.91 1.27 12.37
CA LEU A 250 -5.34 0.16 11.63
C LEU A 250 -6.48 -0.77 11.17
N ASP A 251 -6.76 -0.77 9.87
CA ASP A 251 -7.85 -1.56 9.29
C ASP A 251 -7.40 -3.01 9.06
N LEU A 252 -7.44 -3.83 10.10
CA LEU A 252 -7.03 -5.24 10.03
C LEU A 252 -7.88 -6.07 9.07
N ALA A 253 -9.14 -5.67 8.83
CA ALA A 253 -10.02 -6.37 7.90
C ALA A 253 -9.53 -6.27 6.44
N THR A 254 -8.74 -5.24 6.13
CA THR A 254 -8.12 -5.08 4.81
C THR A 254 -7.18 -6.24 4.46
N ILE A 255 -6.48 -6.82 5.43
CA ILE A 255 -5.53 -7.92 5.17
C ILE A 255 -6.20 -9.13 4.48
N PRO A 256 -7.23 -9.78 5.06
CA PRO A 256 -7.89 -10.91 4.40
C PRO A 256 -8.68 -10.51 3.16
N VAL A 257 -9.17 -9.27 3.07
CA VAL A 257 -9.85 -8.77 1.85
C VAL A 257 -8.85 -8.65 0.69
N VAL A 258 -7.65 -8.13 0.95
CA VAL A 258 -6.60 -8.02 -0.06
C VAL A 258 -6.17 -9.40 -0.53
N HIS A 259 -5.97 -10.36 0.37
CA HIS A 259 -5.70 -11.75 -0.02
C HIS A 259 -6.79 -12.34 -0.91
N ARG A 260 -8.07 -12.00 -0.70
CA ARG A 260 -9.17 -12.49 -1.54
C ARG A 260 -9.21 -11.80 -2.91
N GLU A 261 -9.01 -10.48 -2.95
CA GLU A 261 -9.31 -9.65 -4.13
C GLU A 261 -8.08 -9.36 -5.00
N SER A 262 -6.89 -9.43 -4.42
CA SER A 262 -5.61 -9.21 -5.09
C SER A 262 -4.68 -10.40 -4.86
N HIS A 263 -3.73 -10.56 -5.78
CA HIS A 263 -2.63 -11.52 -5.64
C HIS A 263 -1.36 -10.88 -5.08
N LEU A 264 -1.35 -9.56 -4.82
CA LEU A 264 -0.19 -8.85 -4.29
C LEU A 264 -0.02 -9.14 -2.79
N PRO A 265 1.21 -9.24 -2.29
CA PRO A 265 1.44 -9.40 -0.85
C PRO A 265 1.06 -8.13 -0.09
N ILE A 266 0.60 -8.33 1.15
CA ILE A 266 0.19 -7.26 2.06
C ILE A 266 0.90 -7.34 3.41
N ILE A 267 1.58 -6.26 3.78
CA ILE A 267 2.19 -6.06 5.09
C ILE A 267 1.43 -5.02 5.91
N ALA A 268 1.67 -4.98 7.22
CA ALA A 268 1.10 -3.96 8.11
C ALA A 268 2.16 -3.08 8.78
N ASP A 269 1.84 -1.80 8.94
CA ASP A 269 2.63 -0.79 9.65
C ASP A 269 1.90 -0.34 10.93
N PRO A 270 2.04 -1.09 12.03
CA PRO A 270 1.39 -0.76 13.30
C PRO A 270 1.94 0.53 13.93
N SER A 271 3.21 0.87 13.67
CA SER A 271 3.87 2.05 14.24
C SER A 271 3.21 3.34 13.79
N HIS A 272 3.04 3.55 12.47
CA HIS A 272 2.42 4.77 11.98
C HIS A 272 0.89 4.76 12.04
N ALA A 273 0.27 3.57 12.08
CA ALA A 273 -1.15 3.45 12.32
C ALA A 273 -1.48 3.92 13.74
N ALA A 274 -0.86 3.31 14.76
CA ALA A 274 -1.05 3.71 16.15
C ALA A 274 -0.56 5.13 16.43
N GLY A 275 0.64 5.48 15.96
CA GLY A 275 1.34 6.70 16.39
C GLY A 275 1.67 6.71 17.89
N ARG A 276 1.64 5.55 18.55
CA ARG A 276 1.89 5.35 19.98
C ARG A 276 2.57 4.01 20.24
N ARG A 277 3.64 4.02 21.03
CA ARG A 277 4.50 2.86 21.29
C ARG A 277 3.77 1.69 21.94
N ASP A 278 2.91 1.97 22.92
CA ASP A 278 2.16 0.96 23.68
C ASP A 278 1.17 0.15 22.84
N LEU A 279 0.75 0.70 21.70
CA LEU A 279 -0.17 0.04 20.77
C LEU A 279 0.56 -0.74 19.66
N VAL A 280 1.87 -0.56 19.46
CA VAL A 280 2.59 -1.19 18.34
C VAL A 280 2.60 -2.71 18.47
N ALA A 281 3.00 -3.24 19.62
CA ALA A 281 3.08 -4.67 19.84
C ALA A 281 1.73 -5.41 19.72
N PRO A 282 0.63 -4.96 20.38
CA PRO A 282 -0.67 -5.64 20.21
C PRO A 282 -1.20 -5.57 18.78
N LEU A 283 -1.03 -4.44 18.08
CA LEU A 283 -1.47 -4.31 16.69
C LEU A 283 -0.61 -5.14 15.72
N ALA A 284 0.70 -5.27 15.97
CA ALA A 284 1.58 -6.14 15.22
C ALA A 284 1.14 -7.61 15.32
N ARG A 285 0.88 -8.10 16.55
CA ARG A 285 0.37 -9.46 16.76
C ARG A 285 -0.98 -9.68 16.08
N ALA A 286 -1.87 -8.69 16.15
CA ALA A 286 -3.18 -8.76 15.50
C ALA A 286 -3.06 -8.80 13.96
N ALA A 287 -2.15 -8.03 13.37
CA ALA A 287 -1.88 -8.07 11.93
C ALA A 287 -1.33 -9.41 11.46
N VAL A 288 -0.42 -10.02 12.24
CA VAL A 288 0.08 -11.38 11.95
C VAL A 288 -1.06 -12.39 12.03
N ALA A 289 -1.88 -12.34 13.08
CA ALA A 289 -3.02 -13.23 13.23
C ALA A 289 -4.10 -13.03 12.14
N ALA A 290 -4.23 -11.81 11.60
CA ALA A 290 -5.10 -11.51 10.46
C ALA A 290 -4.55 -12.01 9.11
N GLY A 291 -3.29 -12.49 9.08
CA GLY A 291 -2.66 -13.07 7.90
C GLY A 291 -1.77 -12.12 7.09
N ALA A 292 -1.20 -11.08 7.69
CA ALA A 292 -0.26 -10.22 6.98
C ALA A 292 0.99 -10.99 6.55
N ASP A 293 1.50 -10.74 5.34
CA ASP A 293 2.75 -11.30 4.80
C ASP A 293 4.01 -10.68 5.41
N GLY A 294 3.83 -9.67 6.27
CA GLY A 294 4.95 -9.01 6.93
C GLY A 294 4.53 -7.84 7.80
N LEU A 295 5.53 -7.27 8.47
CA LEU A 295 5.37 -6.11 9.32
C LEU A 295 6.42 -5.07 8.99
N MET A 296 6.06 -3.79 9.14
CA MET A 296 7.02 -2.71 9.21
C MET A 296 6.92 -1.98 10.55
N ILE A 297 8.01 -1.99 11.33
CA ILE A 297 8.04 -1.50 12.70
C ILE A 297 9.13 -0.44 12.87
N GLU A 298 8.79 0.65 13.55
CA GLU A 298 9.77 1.66 13.94
C GLU A 298 10.48 1.26 15.23
N VAL A 299 11.81 1.28 15.18
CA VAL A 299 12.69 1.00 16.32
C VAL A 299 13.70 2.12 16.46
N HIS A 300 13.90 2.61 17.67
CA HIS A 300 14.91 3.62 17.96
C HIS A 300 15.61 3.29 19.29
N HIS A 301 16.94 3.45 19.33
CA HIS A 301 17.73 3.15 20.54
C HIS A 301 17.48 4.15 21.68
N GLU A 302 17.21 5.42 21.33
CA GLU A 302 16.85 6.50 22.26
C GLU A 302 15.63 7.27 21.72
N PRO A 303 14.41 6.68 21.67
CA PRO A 303 13.24 7.28 21.06
C PRO A 303 12.89 8.68 21.57
N GLU A 304 13.17 8.98 22.84
CA GLU A 304 12.96 10.30 23.45
C GLU A 304 13.83 11.41 22.85
N LYS A 305 14.93 11.07 22.17
CA LYS A 305 15.81 12.00 21.45
C LYS A 305 15.64 11.95 19.93
N ALA A 306 14.75 11.11 19.41
CA ALA A 306 14.57 10.94 17.98
C ALA A 306 14.13 12.24 17.30
N MET A 307 14.71 12.55 16.14
CA MET A 307 14.38 13.73 15.32
C MET A 307 12.99 13.62 14.66
N SER A 308 12.42 12.42 14.62
CA SER A 308 11.09 12.15 14.10
C SER A 308 10.49 10.93 14.80
N ASP A 309 9.19 11.02 15.13
CA ASP A 309 8.36 9.84 15.44
C ASP A 309 8.86 8.95 16.61
N GLY A 310 9.53 9.56 17.58
CA GLY A 310 9.97 8.87 18.81
C GLY A 310 8.84 8.27 19.65
N ALA A 311 7.64 8.88 19.61
CA ALA A 311 6.48 8.46 20.39
C ALA A 311 5.93 7.06 20.02
N GLN A 312 6.15 6.60 18.79
CA GLN A 312 5.74 5.26 18.35
C GLN A 312 6.89 4.27 18.17
N SER A 313 8.14 4.74 18.20
CA SER A 313 9.31 3.89 18.00
C SER A 313 9.49 2.98 19.22
N LEU A 314 9.58 1.67 19.00
CA LEU A 314 9.91 0.71 20.04
C LEU A 314 11.37 0.86 20.48
N TYR A 315 11.66 0.53 21.74
CA TYR A 315 13.02 0.25 22.15
C TYR A 315 13.51 -1.10 21.60
N PRO A 316 14.82 -1.31 21.43
CA PRO A 316 15.43 -2.58 21.06
C PRO A 316 14.92 -3.84 21.78
N ASP A 317 14.77 -3.76 23.11
CA ASP A 317 14.31 -4.85 23.97
C ASP A 317 12.82 -5.17 23.78
N GLN A 318 12.00 -4.14 23.58
CA GLN A 318 10.59 -4.27 23.24
C GLN A 318 10.42 -4.90 21.85
N PHE A 319 11.23 -4.49 20.87
CA PHE A 319 11.26 -5.10 19.55
C PHE A 319 11.65 -6.58 19.64
N HIS A 320 12.72 -6.92 20.37
CA HIS A 320 13.14 -8.31 20.58
C HIS A 320 12.04 -9.17 21.21
N THR A 321 11.34 -8.62 22.19
CA THR A 321 10.20 -9.30 22.83
C THR A 321 9.08 -9.55 21.83
N LEU A 322 8.69 -8.52 21.06
CA LEU A 322 7.67 -8.63 20.02
C LEU A 322 8.04 -9.69 18.96
N MET A 323 9.29 -9.73 18.52
CA MET A 323 9.77 -10.71 17.54
C MET A 323 9.58 -12.15 18.03
N LYS A 324 9.83 -12.42 19.31
CA LYS A 324 9.55 -13.73 19.92
C LYS A 324 8.05 -14.07 19.93
N GLU A 325 7.22 -13.10 20.27
CA GLU A 325 5.76 -13.28 20.32
C GLU A 325 5.18 -13.58 18.93
N ILE A 326 5.53 -12.80 17.90
CA ILE A 326 4.99 -13.01 16.55
C ILE A 326 5.51 -14.30 15.91
N LYS A 327 6.73 -14.74 16.26
CA LYS A 327 7.26 -16.04 15.84
C LYS A 327 6.41 -17.21 16.37
N GLY A 328 5.82 -17.07 17.55
CA GLY A 328 4.88 -18.06 18.09
C GLY A 328 3.51 -18.06 17.38
N LEU A 329 3.14 -16.97 16.71
CA LEU A 329 1.84 -16.81 16.05
C LEU A 329 1.84 -17.23 14.58
N ASN A 330 3.01 -17.31 13.93
CA ASN A 330 3.14 -17.73 12.53
C ASN A 330 3.67 -19.18 12.43
N PRO A 331 2.78 -20.21 12.35
CA PRO A 331 3.17 -21.61 12.29
C PRO A 331 3.86 -22.01 10.97
N GLY A 332 3.89 -21.15 9.95
CA GLY A 332 4.53 -21.40 8.66
C GLY A 332 6.06 -21.28 8.66
N GLY A 333 6.66 -20.77 9.74
CA GLY A 333 8.10 -20.46 9.80
C GLY A 333 8.44 -19.09 9.19
N TRP A 334 9.72 -18.73 9.30
CA TRP A 334 10.31 -17.48 8.77
C TRP A 334 11.20 -17.83 7.58
#